data_AF-W8BWP9-F1
#
_entry.id   AF-W8BWP9-F1
#
_cell.length_a   1.000
_cell.length_b   1.000
_cell.length_c   1.000
_cell.angle_alpha   90.00
_cell.angle_beta   90.00
_cell.angle_gamma   90.00
#
_symmetry.space_group_name_H-M   'P 1'
#
loop_
_entity.id
_entity.type
_entity.pdbx_description
1 polymer ?
#
loop_
_entity_poly.entity_id
_entity_poly.type
_entity_poly.pdbx_seq_one_letter_code
_entity_poly.pdbx_strand_id
1 'polypeptide(L)'
;MVEQAAEDYAKILQSINLEREIHPICMNIEDMLARLDELDTLLSSARAENNTILQNHVGGILAFSDHFQNLRERIDKLEQFVENVNTNVNEVEKSLDIAEQELNVTDYSLKGLLIKPLLAKAMSTGISSETTEQSPPSNLKDGEFQPVPIFQTHLHFDGGQISYSEEALEVQES
;
A
#
# COMPACT_ATOMS: atom_id res chain seq x y z
N MET A 1 -89.72 -29.58 -21.86
CA MET A 1 -88.73 -28.51 -22.14
C MET A 1 -87.94 -28.12 -20.91
N VAL A 2 -88.57 -27.71 -19.80
CA VAL A 2 -87.85 -27.34 -18.56
C VAL A 2 -87.11 -28.53 -17.94
N GLU A 3 -87.74 -29.70 -17.91
CA GLU A 3 -87.16 -30.93 -17.35
C GLU A 3 -85.93 -31.42 -18.12
N GLN A 4 -85.99 -31.37 -19.46
CA GLN A 4 -84.87 -31.73 -20.32
C GLN A 4 -83.71 -30.74 -20.23
N ALA A 5 -84.00 -29.43 -20.11
CA ALA A 5 -82.97 -28.44 -19.83
C ALA A 5 -82.33 -28.68 -18.46
N ALA A 6 -83.12 -29.03 -17.44
CA ALA A 6 -82.60 -29.36 -16.10
C ALA A 6 -81.70 -30.60 -16.12
N GLU A 7 -82.06 -31.65 -16.87
CA GLU A 7 -81.21 -32.83 -17.07
C GLU A 7 -79.90 -32.50 -17.81
N ASP A 8 -79.96 -31.66 -18.84
CA ASP A 8 -78.76 -31.26 -19.59
C ASP A 8 -77.80 -30.42 -18.73
N TYR A 9 -78.32 -29.48 -17.92
CA TYR A 9 -77.49 -28.75 -16.95
C TYR A 9 -76.95 -29.65 -15.84
N ALA A 10 -77.72 -30.62 -15.36
CA ALA A 10 -77.25 -31.59 -14.38
C ALA A 10 -76.11 -32.47 -14.92
N LYS A 11 -76.20 -32.90 -16.19
CA LYS A 11 -75.12 -33.62 -16.87
C LYS A 11 -73.85 -32.79 -17.00
N ILE A 12 -73.98 -31.49 -17.34
CA ILE A 12 -72.83 -30.59 -17.42
C ILE A 12 -72.15 -30.50 -16.04
N LEU A 13 -72.90 -30.23 -14.98
CA LEU A 13 -72.35 -30.12 -13.62
C LEU A 13 -71.74 -31.45 -13.11
N GLN A 14 -72.30 -32.59 -13.48
CA GLN A 14 -71.74 -33.91 -13.14
C GLN A 14 -70.50 -34.26 -13.98
N SER A 15 -70.39 -33.74 -15.20
CA SER A 15 -69.26 -33.99 -16.11
C SER A 15 -68.04 -33.14 -15.78
N ILE A 16 -68.22 -31.96 -15.18
CA ILE A 16 -67.12 -31.09 -14.79
C ILE A 16 -66.65 -31.51 -13.40
N ASN A 17 -65.50 -32.16 -13.34
CA ASN A 17 -64.83 -32.43 -12.08
C ASN A 17 -63.98 -31.22 -11.68
N LEU A 18 -64.62 -30.25 -11.00
CA LEU A 18 -63.96 -29.02 -10.52
C LEU A 18 -62.75 -29.35 -9.63
N GLU A 19 -62.82 -30.42 -8.85
CA GLU A 19 -61.74 -30.80 -7.95
C GLU A 19 -60.47 -31.20 -8.72
N ARG A 20 -60.62 -31.87 -9.86
CA ARG A 20 -59.51 -32.20 -10.77
C ARG A 20 -58.88 -30.96 -11.42
N GLU A 21 -59.63 -29.87 -11.59
CA GLU A 21 -59.11 -28.63 -12.18
C GLU A 21 -58.54 -27.67 -11.14
N ILE A 22 -59.13 -27.61 -9.94
CA ILE A 22 -58.73 -26.71 -8.86
C ILE A 22 -57.52 -27.25 -8.10
N HIS A 23 -57.44 -28.56 -7.86
CA HIS A 23 -56.35 -29.14 -7.07
C HIS A 23 -54.95 -28.87 -7.65
N PRO A 24 -54.70 -29.01 -8.96
CA PRO A 24 -53.42 -28.63 -9.56
C PRO A 24 -53.07 -27.16 -9.39
N ILE A 25 -54.08 -26.27 -9.42
CA ILE A 25 -53.89 -24.83 -9.20
C ILE A 25 -53.48 -24.57 -7.75
N CYS A 26 -54.15 -25.19 -6.79
CA CYS A 26 -53.79 -25.09 -5.37
C CYS A 26 -52.37 -25.60 -5.10
N MET A 27 -52.01 -26.77 -5.66
CA MET A 27 -50.65 -27.32 -5.54
C MET A 27 -49.59 -26.41 -6.17
N ASN A 28 -49.90 -25.77 -7.30
CA ASN A 28 -48.98 -24.81 -7.91
C ASN A 28 -48.80 -23.54 -7.05
N ILE A 29 -49.88 -23.05 -6.44
CA ILE A 29 -49.81 -21.93 -5.51
C ILE A 29 -48.96 -22.29 -4.29
N GLU A 30 -49.15 -23.48 -3.71
CA GLU A 30 -48.34 -23.95 -2.58
C GLU A 30 -46.85 -24.06 -2.95
N ASP A 31 -46.52 -24.59 -4.13
CA ASP A 31 -45.14 -24.63 -4.62
C ASP A 31 -44.55 -23.22 -4.81
N MET A 32 -45.33 -22.29 -5.39
CA MET A 32 -44.89 -20.90 -5.55
C MET A 32 -44.66 -20.21 -4.21
N LEU A 33 -45.51 -20.46 -3.20
CA LEU A 33 -45.33 -19.92 -1.85
C LEU A 33 -44.06 -20.45 -1.20
N ALA A 34 -43.82 -21.77 -1.29
CA ALA A 34 -42.59 -22.37 -0.78
C ALA A 34 -41.33 -21.78 -1.44
N ARG A 35 -41.37 -21.56 -2.76
CA ARG A 35 -40.27 -20.93 -3.51
C ARG A 35 -40.07 -19.47 -3.15
N LEU A 36 -41.13 -18.73 -2.81
CA LEU A 36 -41.02 -17.35 -2.33
C LEU A 36 -40.37 -17.29 -0.95
N ASP A 37 -40.70 -18.19 -0.04
CA ASP A 37 -40.07 -18.29 1.27
C ASP A 37 -38.56 -18.64 1.16
N GLU A 38 -38.22 -19.55 0.24
CA GLU A 38 -36.82 -19.86 -0.07
C GLU A 38 -36.08 -18.63 -0.63
N LEU A 39 -36.71 -17.90 -1.56
CA LEU A 39 -36.13 -16.70 -2.14
C LEU A 39 -35.92 -15.60 -1.09
N ASP A 40 -36.86 -15.40 -0.17
CA ASP A 40 -36.72 -14.44 0.93
C ASP A 40 -35.55 -14.81 1.87
N THR A 41 -35.39 -16.10 2.14
CA THR A 41 -34.27 -16.63 2.92
C THR A 41 -32.93 -16.35 2.24
N LEU A 42 -32.83 -16.65 0.93
CA LEU A 42 -31.63 -16.38 0.14
C LEU A 42 -31.31 -14.89 0.06
N LEU A 43 -32.33 -14.05 -0.10
CA LEU A 43 -32.17 -12.59 -0.16
C LEU A 43 -31.71 -12.02 1.19
N SER A 44 -32.23 -12.54 2.29
CA SER A 44 -31.79 -12.20 3.64
C SER A 44 -30.34 -12.61 3.89
N SER A 45 -29.96 -13.81 3.46
CA SER A 45 -28.57 -14.28 3.53
C SER A 45 -27.62 -13.40 2.72
N ALA A 46 -27.96 -13.09 1.46
CA ALA A 46 -27.15 -12.23 0.59
C ALA A 46 -26.99 -10.81 1.17
N ARG A 47 -28.03 -10.24 1.78
CA ARG A 47 -27.94 -8.95 2.48
C ARG A 47 -27.00 -9.01 3.68
N ALA A 48 -27.07 -10.09 4.47
CA ALA A 48 -26.18 -10.28 5.63
C ALA A 48 -24.71 -10.41 5.20
N GLU A 49 -24.45 -11.17 4.14
CA GLU A 49 -23.11 -11.31 3.56
C GLU A 49 -22.59 -9.97 3.05
N ASN A 50 -23.39 -9.23 2.29
CA ASN A 50 -23.00 -7.92 1.77
C ASN A 50 -22.69 -6.91 2.89
N ASN A 51 -23.50 -6.89 3.95
CA ASN A 51 -23.23 -6.06 5.13
C ASN A 51 -21.93 -6.46 5.83
N THR A 52 -21.64 -7.76 5.92
CA THR A 52 -20.39 -8.27 6.49
C THR A 52 -19.18 -7.80 5.68
N ILE A 53 -19.27 -7.87 4.35
CA ILE A 53 -18.21 -7.40 3.45
C ILE A 53 -17.99 -5.90 3.60
N LEU A 54 -19.06 -5.11 3.61
CA LEU A 54 -18.98 -3.66 3.72
C LEU A 54 -18.38 -3.23 5.05
N GLN A 55 -18.80 -3.84 6.16
CA GLN A 55 -18.33 -3.47 7.49
C GLN A 55 -16.89 -3.95 7.76
N ASN A 56 -16.58 -5.22 7.45
CA ASN A 56 -15.31 -5.81 7.84
C ASN A 56 -14.18 -5.55 6.84
N HIS A 57 -14.47 -5.60 5.54
CA HIS A 57 -13.43 -5.48 4.52
C HIS A 57 -13.28 -4.05 4.03
N VAL A 58 -14.39 -3.39 3.65
CA VAL A 58 -14.31 -2.01 3.16
C VAL A 58 -14.01 -1.04 4.29
N GLY A 59 -14.67 -1.17 5.45
CA GLY A 59 -14.38 -0.38 6.65
C GLY A 59 -12.93 -0.52 7.11
N GLY A 60 -12.39 -1.75 7.15
CA GLY A 60 -11.01 -2.01 7.53
C GLY A 60 -9.98 -1.42 6.56
N ILE A 61 -10.22 -1.54 5.24
CA ILE A 61 -9.34 -0.94 4.22
C ILE A 61 -9.34 0.58 4.33
N LEU A 62 -10.51 1.20 4.50
CA LEU A 62 -10.63 2.64 4.67
C LEU A 62 -9.93 3.11 5.95
N ALA A 63 -10.09 2.40 7.06
CA ALA A 63 -9.39 2.71 8.32
C ALA A 63 -7.86 2.59 8.19
N PHE A 64 -7.37 1.65 7.36
CA PHE A 64 -5.95 1.50 7.09
C PHE A 64 -5.38 2.57 6.14
N SER A 65 -6.23 3.25 5.36
CA SER A 65 -5.80 4.25 4.37
C SER A 65 -4.92 5.34 4.98
N ASP A 66 -5.29 5.85 6.17
CA ASP A 66 -4.54 6.91 6.85
C ASP A 66 -3.17 6.42 7.33
N HIS A 67 -3.10 5.18 7.84
CA HIS A 67 -1.85 4.54 8.22
C HIS A 67 -0.94 4.32 7.01
N PHE A 68 -1.51 3.90 5.87
CA PHE A 68 -0.77 3.72 4.63
C PHE A 68 -0.24 5.06 4.10
N GLN A 69 -1.05 6.11 4.13
CA GLN A 69 -0.64 7.46 3.74
C GLN A 69 0.50 7.97 4.64
N ASN A 70 0.41 7.78 5.96
CA ASN A 70 1.49 8.14 6.88
C ASN A 70 2.78 7.37 6.59
N LEU A 71 2.67 6.06 6.32
CA LEU A 71 3.82 5.24 5.97
C LEU A 71 4.48 5.72 4.67
N ARG A 72 3.67 6.02 3.65
CA ARG A 72 4.14 6.59 2.38
C ARG A 72 4.91 7.89 2.61
N GLU A 73 4.37 8.82 3.39
CA GLU A 73 5.03 10.09 3.71
C GLU A 73 6.36 9.89 4.46
N ARG A 74 6.42 8.91 5.36
CA ARG A 74 7.66 8.57 6.07
C ARG A 74 8.72 8.00 5.11
N ILE A 75 8.30 7.17 4.16
CA ILE A 75 9.20 6.64 3.12
C ILE A 75 9.70 7.77 2.22
N ASP A 76 8.81 8.64 1.72
CA ASP A 76 9.18 9.78 0.87
C ASP A 76 10.20 10.70 1.56
N LYS A 77 10.02 10.99 2.86
CA LYS A 77 10.96 11.79 3.66
C LYS A 77 12.31 11.10 3.84
N LEU A 78 12.32 9.77 4.00
CA LEU A 78 13.55 9.00 4.13
C LEU A 78 14.33 8.98 2.81
N GLU A 79 13.64 8.82 1.69
CA GLU A 79 14.24 8.85 0.36
C GLU A 79 14.92 10.19 0.09
N GLN A 80 14.24 11.30 0.35
CA GLN A 80 14.81 12.65 0.24
C GLN A 80 16.02 12.85 1.16
N PHE A 81 15.96 12.35 2.40
CA PHE A 81 17.10 12.41 3.31
C PHE A 81 18.31 11.66 2.76
N VAL A 82 18.11 10.43 2.25
CA VAL A 82 19.20 9.63 1.67
C VAL A 82 19.80 10.32 0.44
N GLU A 83 18.96 10.91 -0.42
CA GLU A 83 19.43 11.68 -1.58
C GLU A 83 20.27 12.90 -1.18
N ASN A 84 19.84 13.63 -0.15
CA ASN A 84 20.59 14.76 0.39
C ASN A 84 21.94 14.32 0.96
N VAL A 85 21.97 13.24 1.75
CA VAL A 85 23.22 12.69 2.29
C VAL A 85 24.16 12.25 1.16
N ASN A 86 23.64 11.55 0.15
CA ASN A 86 24.44 11.12 -1.01
C ASN A 86 25.05 12.33 -1.73
N THR A 87 24.27 13.39 -1.94
CA THR A 87 24.75 14.63 -2.58
C THR A 87 25.89 15.26 -1.78
N ASN A 88 25.74 15.40 -0.46
CA ASN A 88 26.81 15.97 0.37
C ASN A 88 28.07 15.10 0.37
N VAL A 89 27.92 13.78 0.46
CA VAL A 89 29.07 12.86 0.43
C VAL A 89 29.81 13.01 -0.90
N ASN A 90 29.09 13.09 -2.01
CA ASN A 90 29.70 13.30 -3.33
C ASN A 90 30.42 14.67 -3.44
N GLU A 91 29.88 15.72 -2.83
CA GLU A 91 30.54 17.04 -2.80
C GLU A 91 31.78 17.05 -1.90
N VAL A 92 31.71 16.43 -0.72
CA VAL A 92 32.85 16.26 0.18
C VAL A 92 33.94 15.41 -0.49
N GLU A 93 33.56 14.35 -1.20
CA GLU A 93 34.49 13.50 -1.95
C GLU A 93 35.20 14.31 -3.04
N LYS A 94 34.48 15.11 -3.84
CA LYS A 94 35.09 15.99 -4.84
C LYS A 94 36.06 16.99 -4.21
N SER A 95 35.69 17.59 -3.08
CA SER A 95 36.56 18.52 -2.36
C SER A 95 37.81 17.84 -1.82
N LEU A 96 37.68 16.60 -1.34
CA LEU A 96 38.83 15.81 -0.91
C LEU A 96 39.75 15.46 -2.08
N ASP A 97 39.20 14.97 -3.20
CA ASP A 97 39.97 14.62 -4.40
C ASP A 97 40.81 15.84 -4.89
N ILE A 98 40.22 17.04 -4.84
CA ILE A 98 40.93 18.30 -5.14
C ILE A 98 42.09 18.54 -4.16
N ALA A 99 41.84 18.45 -2.85
CA ALA A 99 42.86 18.70 -1.84
C ALA A 99 44.00 17.67 -1.91
N GLU A 100 43.70 16.40 -2.16
CA GLU A 100 44.69 15.33 -2.34
C GLU A 100 45.56 15.58 -3.57
N GLN A 101 44.95 16.04 -4.66
CA GLN A 101 45.67 16.40 -5.88
C GLN A 101 46.58 17.63 -5.67
N GLU A 102 46.13 18.64 -4.92
CA GLU A 102 46.94 19.82 -4.58
C GLU A 102 48.13 19.47 -3.65
N LEU A 103 47.92 18.55 -2.70
CA LEU A 103 48.94 18.15 -1.72
C LEU A 103 49.85 17.01 -2.23
N ASN A 104 49.57 16.41 -3.39
CA ASN A 104 50.20 15.17 -3.88
C ASN A 104 50.15 14.01 -2.85
N VAL A 105 49.07 13.93 -2.08
CA VAL A 105 48.86 12.88 -1.07
C VAL A 105 47.74 11.97 -1.57
N THR A 106 48.09 10.87 -2.23
CA THR A 106 47.12 9.95 -2.87
C THR A 106 46.75 8.74 -2.00
N ASP A 107 47.41 8.55 -0.84
CA ASP A 107 47.34 7.29 -0.09
C ASP A 107 46.28 7.26 1.04
N TYR A 108 45.64 8.39 1.36
CA TYR A 108 44.75 8.54 2.53
C TYR A 108 43.30 8.95 2.20
N SER A 109 42.84 8.66 0.98
CA SER A 109 41.46 8.95 0.56
C SER A 109 40.40 8.33 1.47
N LEU A 110 39.29 9.04 1.68
CA LEU A 110 38.08 8.55 2.36
C LEU A 110 37.61 7.20 1.77
N LYS A 111 37.84 6.97 0.48
CA LYS A 111 37.62 5.68 -0.20
C LYS A 111 38.44 4.55 0.45
N GLY A 112 39.67 4.87 0.85
CA GLY A 112 40.58 3.97 1.54
C GLY A 112 40.16 3.61 2.96
N LEU A 113 39.58 4.56 3.70
CA LEU A 113 39.26 4.36 5.12
C LEU A 113 37.82 3.85 5.35
N LEU A 114 36.84 4.34 4.59
CA LEU A 114 35.42 4.04 4.79
C LEU A 114 34.88 2.99 3.81
N ILE A 115 35.38 2.95 2.57
CA ILE A 115 34.79 2.13 1.51
C ILE A 115 35.50 0.78 1.35
N LYS A 116 36.83 0.70 1.60
CA LYS A 116 37.59 -0.57 1.52
C LYS A 116 37.04 -1.70 2.43
N PRO A 117 36.58 -1.46 3.68
CA PRO A 117 35.99 -2.54 4.48
C PRO A 117 34.64 -3.04 3.95
N LEU A 118 33.89 -2.19 3.23
CA LEU A 118 32.53 -2.49 2.75
C LEU A 118 32.50 -3.03 1.32
N LEU A 119 33.46 -2.64 0.47
CA LEU A 119 33.57 -3.03 -0.95
C LEU A 119 34.62 -4.12 -1.22
N ALA A 120 35.35 -4.61 -0.21
CA ALA A 120 36.25 -5.76 -0.35
C ALA A 120 35.56 -7.08 -0.76
N LYS A 121 34.22 -7.09 -0.84
CA LYS A 121 33.43 -8.23 -1.34
C LYS A 121 32.95 -8.06 -2.79
N ALA A 122 33.17 -6.90 -3.43
CA ALA A 122 32.72 -6.65 -4.79
C ALA A 122 33.81 -5.96 -5.62
N MET A 123 34.44 -6.74 -6.49
CA MET A 123 35.16 -6.33 -7.70
C MET A 123 36.58 -5.79 -7.56
N SER A 124 37.52 -6.70 -7.81
CA SER A 124 38.90 -6.47 -8.23
C SER A 124 38.98 -6.28 -9.75
N THR A 125 38.88 -5.07 -10.26
CA THR A 125 39.41 -4.62 -11.57
C THR A 125 39.07 -3.14 -11.66
N GLY A 126 40.02 -2.22 -11.50
CA GLY A 126 41.03 -1.87 -12.49
C GLY A 126 40.52 -0.67 -13.29
N ILE A 127 41.36 0.35 -13.48
CA ILE A 127 41.46 1.27 -14.65
C ILE A 127 42.11 2.59 -14.22
N SER A 128 43.27 2.83 -14.83
CA SER A 128 44.02 4.08 -14.90
C SER A 128 43.35 5.07 -15.86
N SER A 129 43.74 6.35 -15.77
CA SER A 129 43.77 7.41 -16.82
C SER A 129 43.25 8.73 -16.25
N GLU A 130 43.59 9.93 -16.70
CA GLU A 130 44.62 10.56 -17.53
C GLU A 130 44.38 12.07 -17.36
N THR A 131 45.43 12.88 -17.44
CA THR A 131 45.44 14.31 -17.16
C THR A 131 44.93 15.13 -18.35
N THR A 132 43.99 16.07 -18.16
CA THR A 132 43.67 17.11 -19.14
C THR A 132 43.76 18.50 -18.50
N GLU A 133 44.47 19.41 -19.16
CA GLU A 133 44.75 20.79 -18.75
C GLU A 133 43.47 21.66 -18.73
N GLN A 134 42.91 21.84 -17.54
CA GLN A 134 42.18 23.03 -17.12
C GLN A 134 42.79 23.45 -15.77
N SER A 135 42.85 24.74 -15.48
CA SER A 135 43.34 25.26 -14.18
C SER A 135 42.85 24.35 -13.06
N PRO A 136 43.74 23.85 -12.18
CA PRO A 136 43.38 22.80 -11.25
C PRO A 136 42.16 23.26 -10.45
N PRO A 137 41.09 22.45 -10.39
CA PRO A 137 39.99 22.75 -9.49
C PRO A 137 40.59 22.92 -8.09
N SER A 138 40.31 24.03 -7.44
CA SER A 138 40.87 24.37 -6.13
C SER A 138 39.74 24.64 -5.14
N ASN A 139 39.91 24.18 -3.91
CA ASN A 139 38.98 24.48 -2.82
C ASN A 139 39.16 25.90 -2.27
N LEU A 140 40.14 26.66 -2.77
CA LEU A 140 40.45 28.00 -2.34
C LEU A 140 39.73 29.03 -3.23
N LYS A 141 38.99 29.94 -2.61
CA LYS A 141 38.55 31.20 -3.25
C LYS A 141 39.26 32.34 -2.55
N ASP A 142 39.97 33.18 -3.31
CA ASP A 142 40.77 34.30 -2.78
C ASP A 142 41.80 33.91 -1.70
N GLY A 143 42.28 32.67 -1.73
CA GLY A 143 43.25 32.13 -0.76
C GLY A 143 42.63 31.55 0.51
N GLU A 144 41.29 31.58 0.64
CA GLU A 144 40.58 30.99 1.78
C GLU A 144 39.84 29.71 1.38
N PHE A 145 39.93 28.69 2.24
CA PHE A 145 39.21 27.43 2.07
C PHE A 145 37.70 27.65 2.28
N GLN A 146 36.89 27.20 1.32
CA GLN A 146 35.44 27.18 1.48
C GLN A 146 34.96 25.77 1.84
N PRO A 147 34.42 25.55 3.05
CA PRO A 147 33.89 24.26 3.44
C PRO A 147 32.66 23.90 2.60
N VAL A 148 32.55 22.62 2.23
CA VAL A 148 31.36 22.08 1.57
C VAL A 148 30.17 22.24 2.52
N PRO A 149 29.07 22.89 2.10
CA PRO A 149 27.88 23.05 2.92
C PRO A 149 27.18 21.70 3.06
N ILE A 150 27.41 21.01 4.16
CA ILE A 150 26.73 19.74 4.45
C ILE A 150 25.35 19.98 5.04
N PHE A 151 24.41 19.14 4.64
CA PHE A 151 23.08 19.06 5.24
C PHE A 151 23.17 18.81 6.74
N GLN A 152 22.35 19.54 7.50
CA GLN A 152 22.24 19.39 8.94
C GLN A 152 21.01 18.56 9.28
N THR A 153 21.23 17.35 9.78
CA THR A 153 20.17 16.38 10.14
C THR A 153 19.09 16.97 11.02
N HIS A 154 19.46 17.79 12.02
CA HIS A 154 18.48 18.39 12.94
C HIS A 154 17.51 19.35 12.24
N LEU A 155 17.93 20.07 11.18
CA LEU A 155 17.05 20.97 10.43
C LEU A 155 15.98 20.24 9.61
N HIS A 156 16.19 18.97 9.27
CA HIS A 156 15.27 18.17 8.46
C HIS A 156 14.26 17.39 9.29
N PHE A 157 14.60 17.03 10.54
CA PHE A 157 13.73 16.26 11.42
C PHE A 157 13.01 17.10 12.48
N ASP A 158 13.44 18.34 12.77
CA ASP A 158 12.79 19.21 13.79
C ASP A 158 11.37 19.69 13.43
N GLY A 159 10.90 19.44 12.21
CA GLY A 159 9.53 19.79 11.78
C GLY A 159 8.45 18.82 12.27
N GLY A 160 8.79 17.72 12.93
CA GLY A 160 7.81 16.75 13.44
C GLY A 160 8.34 16.06 14.67
N GLN A 161 7.68 16.29 15.82
CA GLN A 161 7.89 15.51 17.02
C GLN A 161 7.84 14.02 16.68
N ILE A 162 8.99 13.35 16.72
CA ILE A 162 9.04 11.90 16.79
C ILE A 162 8.57 11.55 18.21
N SER A 163 7.25 11.47 18.38
CA SER A 163 6.64 10.93 19.58
C SER A 163 6.91 9.43 19.57
N TYR A 164 7.96 9.01 20.28
CA TYR A 164 8.08 7.62 20.68
C TYR A 164 6.90 7.34 21.62
N SER A 165 5.89 6.62 21.12
CA SER A 165 4.84 6.07 21.98
C SER A 165 5.51 5.08 22.93
N GLU A 166 5.60 5.49 24.18
CA GLU A 166 6.09 4.73 25.33
C GLU A 166 5.07 3.63 25.69
N GLU A 167 4.94 2.59 24.85
CA GLU A 167 4.06 1.43 25.11
C GLU A 167 4.81 0.09 25.05
N ALA A 168 6.14 0.10 25.14
CA ALA A 168 6.96 -1.12 25.10
C ALA A 168 7.63 -1.50 26.44
N LEU A 169 7.11 -1.03 27.58
CA LEU A 169 7.62 -1.39 28.91
C LEU A 169 6.51 -1.65 29.92
N GLU A 170 5.65 -2.63 29.65
CA GLU A 170 4.85 -3.25 30.73
C GLU A 170 4.48 -4.71 30.38
N VAL A 171 5.51 -5.55 30.16
CA VAL A 171 5.37 -7.01 30.32
C VAL A 171 6.58 -7.52 31.09
N GLN A 172 6.68 -7.13 32.35
CA GLN A 172 7.37 -7.92 33.38
C GLN A 172 6.88 -7.52 34.77
N GLU A 173 6.56 -8.54 35.57
CA GLU A 173 6.08 -8.53 36.96
C GLU A 173 4.56 -8.40 37.20
N SER A 174 3.85 -9.53 37.09
CA SER A 174 3.22 -10.22 38.24
C SER A 174 2.59 -11.55 37.82
#